data_AF-A0A553ZVG7-F1
#
_entry.id   AF-A0A553ZVG7-F1
#
_cell.length_a   1.000
_cell.length_b   1.000
_cell.length_c   1.000
_cell.angle_alpha   90.00
_cell.angle_beta   90.00
_cell.angle_gamma   90.00
#
_symmetry.space_group_name_H-M   'P 1'
#
loop_
_entity.id
_entity.type
_entity.pdbx_description
1 polymer ?
#
loop_
_entity_poly.entity_id
_entity_poly.type
_entity_poly.pdbx_seq_one_letter_code
_entity_poly.pdbx_strand_id
1 'polypeptide(L)'
;MLIQAKTLESYSMNATDGELGSIADLYFESNTFTLRYFVGDTRTWFFGGKVLLSPESVTSIDPDKEFININATKDQIKDSPKPSEHEPVTRQYEAQLRDHYGWSHYWGAPIGGAGAGLGSPGAYPGPPGMMIPPALLKNDAEKDGRQTNSLDQEMDQNQLQSIDDLRGYSIHVQNGEVGKALDFILNDENWTINYIIVDVGGLFSREPVPLAAEWITDISTFDKTITINVESNLVESAPNFEMYQDFTRDDETELYAHYGQKGYWEDRS
;
A
#
# COMPACT_ATOMS: atom_id res chain seq x y z
N MET A 1 7.42 -9.46 -7.72
CA MET A 1 7.23 -10.55 -6.73
C MET A 1 6.01 -10.25 -5.88
N LEU A 2 5.32 -11.29 -5.40
CA LEU A 2 4.30 -11.17 -4.36
C LEU A 2 4.90 -11.50 -3.01
N ILE A 3 4.79 -10.58 -2.05
CA ILE A 3 5.41 -10.70 -0.73
C ILE A 3 4.40 -10.43 0.38
N GLN A 4 4.43 -11.27 1.42
CA GLN A 4 3.58 -11.10 2.59
C GLN A 4 4.07 -9.92 3.43
N ALA A 5 3.14 -9.12 3.98
CA ALA A 5 3.48 -7.96 4.80
C ALA A 5 4.29 -8.35 6.03
N LYS A 6 3.96 -9.47 6.71
CA LYS A 6 4.77 -9.98 7.83
C LYS A 6 6.19 -10.37 7.42
N THR A 7 6.38 -10.86 6.20
CA THR A 7 7.74 -11.14 5.69
C THR A 7 8.54 -9.86 5.59
N LEU A 8 7.98 -8.78 5.02
CA LEU A 8 8.65 -7.48 4.98
C LEU A 8 8.93 -6.91 6.37
N GLU A 9 8.00 -7.03 7.32
CA GLU A 9 8.18 -6.60 8.71
C GLU A 9 9.31 -7.33 9.44
N SER A 10 9.60 -8.57 9.04
CA SER A 10 10.71 -9.35 9.59
C SER A 10 12.08 -8.91 9.07
N TYR A 11 12.13 -8.18 7.95
CA TYR A 11 13.38 -7.76 7.32
C TYR A 11 14.02 -6.56 8.01
N SER A 12 15.35 -6.50 7.99
CA SER A 12 16.06 -5.30 8.42
C SER A 12 16.09 -4.27 7.29
N MET A 13 15.85 -3.01 7.64
CA MET A 13 16.01 -1.87 6.75
C MET A 13 17.46 -1.40 6.75
N ASN A 14 18.03 -1.17 5.56
CA ASN A 14 19.36 -0.62 5.38
C ASN A 14 19.28 0.75 4.69
N ALA A 15 19.89 1.77 5.30
CA ALA A 15 20.24 3.01 4.62
C ALA A 15 21.42 2.77 3.66
N THR A 16 21.69 3.78 2.82
CA THR A 16 22.89 3.81 1.97
C THR A 16 24.22 3.74 2.74
N ASP A 17 24.20 4.09 4.03
CA ASP A 17 25.33 4.13 4.96
C ASP A 17 25.16 3.17 6.16
N GLY A 18 24.29 2.16 6.03
CA GLY A 18 24.21 0.98 6.91
C GLY A 18 22.83 0.75 7.54
N GLU A 19 22.76 -0.19 8.48
CA GLU A 19 21.49 -0.64 9.08
C GLU A 19 20.71 0.46 9.83
N LEU A 20 19.39 0.53 9.60
CA LEU A 20 18.46 1.53 10.13
C LEU A 20 17.51 0.98 11.21
N GLY A 21 17.12 -0.29 11.14
CA GLY A 21 16.07 -0.89 11.97
C GLY A 21 15.19 -1.84 11.18
N SER A 22 13.87 -1.85 11.43
CA SER A 22 12.90 -2.73 10.74
C SER A 22 11.62 -1.99 10.34
N ILE A 23 10.78 -2.63 9.54
CA ILE A 23 9.43 -2.12 9.26
C ILE A 23 8.53 -2.49 10.46
N ALA A 24 7.78 -1.51 10.95
CA ALA A 24 6.80 -1.70 12.03
C ALA A 24 5.36 -1.84 11.53
N ASP A 25 5.05 -1.20 10.40
CA ASP A 25 3.71 -1.17 9.82
C ASP A 25 3.78 -0.66 8.37
N LEU A 26 2.68 -0.79 7.65
CA LEU A 26 2.51 -0.40 6.26
C LEU A 26 1.20 0.36 6.11
N TYR A 27 1.25 1.57 5.56
CA TYR A 27 0.06 2.40 5.30
C TYR A 27 -0.28 2.39 3.83
N PHE A 28 -1.51 2.02 3.51
CA PHE A 28 -2.03 2.00 2.15
C PHE A 28 -3.29 2.83 2.00
N GLU A 29 -3.60 3.24 0.77
CA GLU A 29 -4.83 3.96 0.45
C GLU A 29 -5.98 2.98 0.17
N SER A 30 -7.06 3.04 0.93
CA SER A 30 -8.18 2.08 0.90
C SER A 30 -8.90 2.00 -0.45
N ASN A 31 -8.85 3.07 -1.25
CA ASN A 31 -9.55 3.13 -2.54
C ASN A 31 -8.76 2.45 -3.67
N THR A 32 -7.44 2.48 -3.59
CA THR A 32 -6.55 2.01 -4.66
C THR A 32 -5.74 0.78 -4.25
N PHE A 33 -5.79 0.42 -2.96
CA PHE A 33 -4.93 -0.58 -2.34
C PHE A 33 -3.42 -0.33 -2.57
N THR A 34 -3.05 0.91 -2.90
CA THR A 34 -1.66 1.30 -3.13
C THR A 34 -1.00 1.64 -1.80
N LEU A 35 0.12 0.98 -1.50
CA LEU A 35 0.97 1.32 -0.37
C LEU A 35 1.51 2.74 -0.55
N ARG A 36 1.36 3.56 0.48
CA ARG A 36 1.84 4.95 0.51
C ARG A 36 3.05 5.10 1.41
N TYR A 37 3.12 4.35 2.50
CA TYR A 37 4.24 4.44 3.44
C TYR A 37 4.60 3.10 4.05
N PHE A 38 5.90 2.85 4.18
CA PHE A 38 6.46 1.99 5.21
C PHE A 38 6.64 2.81 6.48
N VAL A 39 6.18 2.27 7.61
CA VAL A 39 6.47 2.83 8.93
C VAL A 39 7.76 2.16 9.43
N GLY A 40 8.88 2.87 9.34
CA GLY A 40 10.16 2.37 9.83
C GLY A 40 10.32 2.57 11.34
N ASP A 41 10.73 1.52 12.05
CA ASP A 41 11.18 1.61 13.45
C ASP A 41 12.70 1.70 13.50
N THR A 42 13.20 2.85 13.94
CA THR A 42 14.65 3.15 14.02
C THR A 42 15.15 3.20 15.46
N ARG A 43 14.39 2.71 16.44
CA ARG A 43 14.71 2.78 17.88
C ARG A 43 16.01 2.08 18.29
N THR A 44 16.54 1.20 17.47
CA THR A 44 17.88 0.59 17.66
C THR A 44 19.02 1.61 17.52
N TRP A 45 18.73 2.83 17.04
CA TRP A 45 19.67 3.94 16.89
C TRP A 45 19.50 5.01 17.98
N PHE A 46 20.58 5.70 18.37
CA PHE A 46 20.64 6.62 19.53
C PHE A 46 19.68 7.84 19.44
N PHE A 47 19.14 8.13 18.25
CA PHE A 47 18.14 9.19 17.99
C PHE A 47 16.80 8.63 17.47
N GLY A 48 16.55 7.34 17.72
CA GLY A 48 15.53 6.56 17.04
C GLY A 48 14.07 6.87 17.39
N GLY A 49 13.18 6.50 16.47
CA GLY A 49 11.73 6.62 16.56
C GLY A 49 11.04 6.06 15.31
N LYS A 50 9.73 6.26 15.19
CA LYS A 50 9.01 5.94 13.95
C LYS A 50 9.32 6.95 12.86
N VAL A 51 9.45 6.48 11.62
CA VAL A 51 9.61 7.32 10.42
C VAL A 51 8.69 6.80 9.32
N LEU A 52 8.22 7.67 8.42
CA LEU A 52 7.49 7.25 7.23
C LEU A 52 8.41 7.30 6.02
N LEU A 53 8.43 6.20 5.27
CA LEU A 53 9.22 6.03 4.05
C LEU A 53 8.29 5.73 2.88
N SER A 54 8.38 6.54 1.81
CA SER A 54 7.67 6.25 0.57
C SER A 54 8.20 4.95 -0.04
N PRO A 55 7.36 4.12 -0.71
CA PRO A 55 7.85 2.99 -1.48
C PRO A 55 8.85 3.37 -2.59
N GLU A 56 8.82 4.62 -3.08
CA GLU A 56 9.85 5.15 -3.99
C GLU A 56 11.25 5.18 -3.39
N SER A 57 11.37 5.14 -2.05
CA SER A 57 12.65 5.06 -1.37
C SER A 57 13.25 3.64 -1.37
N VAL A 58 12.47 2.60 -1.67
CA VAL A 58 12.97 1.22 -1.71
C VAL A 58 13.74 1.00 -3.00
N THR A 59 15.01 0.61 -2.88
CA THR A 59 15.89 0.34 -4.02
C THR A 59 15.97 -1.13 -4.39
N SER A 60 15.84 -2.01 -3.40
CA SER A 60 15.82 -3.46 -3.56
C SER A 60 15.34 -4.14 -2.30
N ILE A 61 14.75 -5.32 -2.49
CA ILE A 61 14.48 -6.31 -1.45
C ILE A 61 15.41 -7.49 -1.71
N ASP A 62 16.08 -7.98 -0.68
CA ASP A 62 16.96 -9.15 -0.74
C ASP A 62 16.39 -10.22 0.21
N PRO A 63 15.56 -11.15 -0.29
CA PRO A 63 14.95 -12.19 0.54
C PRO A 63 15.96 -13.13 1.19
N ASP A 64 17.07 -13.42 0.51
CA ASP A 64 18.12 -14.32 1.02
C ASP A 64 18.84 -13.74 2.23
N LYS A 65 19.02 -12.40 2.25
CA LYS A 65 19.61 -11.68 3.39
C LYS A 65 18.59 -11.11 4.36
N GLU A 66 17.30 -11.26 4.07
CA GLU A 66 16.20 -10.68 4.85
C GLU A 66 16.35 -9.16 5.03
N PHE A 67 16.73 -8.44 3.96
CA PHE A 67 16.95 -6.99 4.00
C PHE A 67 16.13 -6.23 2.97
N ILE A 68 15.75 -5.00 3.32
CA ILE A 68 15.18 -4.00 2.42
C ILE A 68 16.10 -2.76 2.39
N ASN A 69 16.54 -2.36 1.19
CA ASN A 69 17.47 -1.26 1.01
C ASN A 69 16.73 0.05 0.69
N ILE A 70 17.01 1.10 1.46
CA ILE A 70 16.37 2.41 1.39
C ILE A 70 17.35 3.44 0.83
N ASN A 71 16.91 4.22 -0.16
CA ASN A 71 17.64 5.34 -0.77
C ASN A 71 17.62 6.59 0.12
N ALA A 72 18.15 6.47 1.33
CA ALA A 72 18.38 7.58 2.24
C ALA A 72 19.61 7.29 3.10
N THR A 73 20.27 8.34 3.57
CA THR A 73 21.30 8.25 4.61
C THR A 73 20.65 8.24 5.99
N LYS A 74 21.35 7.74 7.00
CA LYS A 74 20.86 7.78 8.39
C LYS A 74 20.62 9.20 8.90
N ASP A 75 21.44 10.15 8.47
CA ASP A 75 21.26 11.57 8.80
C ASP A 75 19.96 12.14 8.18
N GLN A 76 19.65 11.81 6.92
CA GLN A 76 18.37 12.18 6.32
C GLN A 76 17.17 11.56 7.05
N ILE A 77 17.29 10.32 7.53
CA ILE A 77 16.24 9.66 8.33
C ILE A 77 16.10 10.35 9.70
N LYS A 78 17.21 10.72 10.33
CA LYS A 78 17.21 11.40 11.62
C LYS A 78 16.50 12.75 11.54
N ASP A 79 16.83 13.55 10.53
CA ASP A 79 16.32 14.91 10.35
C ASP A 79 14.91 14.95 9.72
N SER A 80 14.31 13.78 9.45
CA SER A 80 12.97 13.68 8.86
C SER A 80 11.89 14.25 9.78
N PRO A 81 10.82 14.83 9.21
CA PRO A 81 9.58 15.08 9.95
C PRO A 81 9.12 13.80 10.67
N LYS A 82 8.97 13.85 12.00
CA LYS A 82 8.53 12.69 12.78
C LYS A 82 7.01 12.61 12.81
N PRO A 83 6.42 11.41 12.65
CA PRO A 83 4.98 11.27 12.74
C PRO A 83 4.56 11.55 14.19
N SER A 84 3.45 12.25 14.35
CA SER A 84 2.79 12.36 15.65
C SER A 84 2.27 10.97 16.03
N GLU A 85 2.48 10.54 17.28
CA GLU A 85 2.17 9.16 17.71
C GLU A 85 0.66 8.83 17.67
N HIS A 86 -0.20 9.85 17.61
CA HIS A 86 -1.67 9.70 17.72
C HIS A 86 -2.46 10.51 16.70
N GLU A 87 -1.81 11.12 15.71
CA GLU A 87 -2.52 11.89 14.69
C GLU A 87 -2.48 11.17 13.34
N PRO A 88 -3.58 11.24 12.56
CA PRO A 88 -3.57 10.75 11.20
C PRO A 88 -2.48 11.47 10.38
N VAL A 89 -1.95 10.77 9.39
CA VAL A 89 -1.00 11.34 8.44
C VAL A 89 -1.70 12.45 7.65
N THR A 90 -1.36 13.71 7.93
CA THR A 90 -1.99 14.86 7.27
C THR A 90 -1.29 15.20 5.95
N ARG A 91 -2.04 15.75 4.99
CA ARG A 91 -1.48 16.25 3.70
C ARG A 91 -0.34 17.26 3.89
N GLN A 92 -0.40 18.07 4.95
CA GLN A 92 0.69 18.99 5.30
C GLN A 92 1.95 18.25 5.75
N TYR A 93 1.79 17.17 6.51
CA TYR A 93 2.90 16.31 6.93
C TYR A 93 3.50 15.56 5.74
N GLU A 94 2.68 15.04 4.83
CA GLU A 94 3.15 14.40 3.59
C GLU A 94 3.93 15.36 2.70
N ALA A 95 3.50 16.62 2.59
CA ALA A 95 4.24 17.66 1.87
C ALA A 95 5.62 17.93 2.49
N GLN A 96 5.73 17.95 3.83
CA GLN A 96 7.01 18.10 4.52
C GLN A 96 7.95 16.92 4.25
N LEU A 97 7.44 15.69 4.29
CA LEU A 97 8.22 14.49 3.96
C LEU A 97 8.72 14.53 2.52
N ARG A 98 7.84 14.88 1.58
CA ARG A 98 8.19 15.02 0.16
C ARG A 98 9.30 16.04 -0.04
N ASP A 99 9.16 17.23 0.52
CA ASP A 99 10.14 18.31 0.37
C ASP A 99 11.50 17.93 1.01
N HIS A 100 11.48 17.17 2.12
CA HIS A 100 12.67 16.68 2.81
C HIS A 100 13.44 15.62 2.02
N TYR A 101 12.75 14.61 1.49
CA TYR A 101 13.37 13.49 0.77
C TYR A 101 13.49 13.72 -0.75
N GLY A 102 12.79 14.72 -1.30
CA GLY A 102 12.73 14.98 -2.74
C GLY A 102 11.83 14.01 -3.52
N TRP A 103 10.79 13.46 -2.89
CA TRP A 103 9.88 12.50 -3.54
C TRP A 103 8.92 13.15 -4.53
N SER A 104 8.32 12.34 -5.41
CA SER A 104 7.33 12.82 -6.37
C SER A 104 5.99 13.14 -5.71
N HIS A 105 5.24 14.08 -6.30
CA HIS A 105 3.89 14.42 -5.86
C HIS A 105 2.90 13.37 -6.38
N TYR A 106 2.30 12.58 -5.48
CA TYR A 106 1.40 11.49 -5.88
C TYR A 106 -0.10 11.85 -5.79
N TRP A 107 -0.49 12.76 -4.89
CA TRP A 107 -1.88 13.21 -4.74
C TRP A 107 -2.20 14.41 -5.66
N GLY A 108 -3.36 14.45 -6.31
CA GLY A 108 -3.73 15.59 -7.17
C GLY A 108 -2.90 15.77 -8.46
N ALA A 109 -1.99 14.84 -8.78
CA ALA A 109 -1.41 14.79 -10.11
C ALA A 109 -2.53 14.36 -11.08
N PRO A 110 -2.91 15.18 -12.08
CA PRO A 110 -3.84 14.72 -13.09
C PRO A 110 -3.19 13.51 -13.77
N ILE A 111 -3.86 12.37 -13.70
CA ILE A 111 -3.61 11.22 -14.55
C ILE A 111 -3.58 11.73 -16.01
N GLY A 112 -2.35 11.94 -16.50
CA GLY A 112 -2.10 12.56 -17.80
C GLY A 112 -2.23 14.09 -17.86
N GLY A 113 -1.40 14.86 -17.14
CA GLY A 113 -1.36 16.31 -17.33
C GLY A 113 -0.09 17.04 -16.87
N ALA A 114 0.72 17.45 -17.84
CA ALA A 114 1.57 18.67 -17.86
C ALA A 114 2.60 18.97 -16.75
N GLY A 115 2.85 18.09 -15.78
CA GLY A 115 4.01 18.21 -14.85
C GLY A 115 5.23 17.36 -15.25
N ALA A 116 5.02 16.29 -16.01
CA ALA A 116 6.07 15.34 -16.44
C ALA A 116 6.72 15.73 -17.78
N GLY A 117 6.87 17.03 -18.04
CA GLY A 117 7.41 17.55 -19.30
C GLY A 117 8.65 18.39 -19.09
N LEU A 118 9.80 17.86 -19.52
CA LEU A 118 11.10 18.51 -19.68
C LEU A 118 11.93 18.70 -18.40
N GLY A 119 12.53 17.61 -17.90
CA GLY A 119 13.73 17.73 -17.06
C GLY A 119 14.09 16.58 -16.15
N SER A 120 13.13 15.76 -15.71
CA SER A 120 13.41 14.68 -14.75
C SER A 120 13.97 13.43 -15.45
N PRO A 121 15.17 12.95 -15.09
CA PRO A 121 15.63 11.63 -15.52
C PRO A 121 14.73 10.57 -14.85
N GLY A 122 13.89 9.89 -15.62
CA GLY A 122 13.07 8.77 -15.10
C GLY A 122 11.58 8.73 -15.50
N ALA A 123 11.10 9.65 -16.35
CA ALA A 123 9.72 9.56 -16.83
C ALA A 123 9.51 8.33 -17.74
N TYR A 124 8.76 7.33 -17.25
CA TYR A 124 8.30 6.21 -18.06
C TYR A 124 7.34 6.70 -19.16
N PRO A 125 7.44 6.20 -20.40
CA PRO A 125 6.55 6.61 -21.48
C PRO A 125 5.16 6.00 -21.24
N GLY A 126 4.15 6.86 -21.03
CA GLY A 126 2.75 6.48 -21.13
C GLY A 126 2.35 6.13 -22.59
N PRO A 127 1.22 5.42 -22.79
CA PRO A 127 0.84 4.92 -24.11
C PRO A 127 0.56 6.06 -25.10
N PRO A 128 0.93 5.89 -26.40
CA PRO A 128 0.79 6.94 -27.39
C PRO A 128 -0.68 7.11 -27.81
N GLY A 129 -1.26 8.29 -27.60
CA GLY A 129 -2.55 8.61 -28.21
C GLY A 129 -3.36 9.79 -27.65
N MET A 130 -3.11 10.27 -26.43
CA MET A 130 -3.91 11.37 -25.88
C MET A 130 -3.25 12.74 -26.12
N MET A 131 -3.67 13.42 -27.19
CA MET A 131 -3.36 14.83 -27.42
C MET A 131 -4.49 15.69 -26.82
N ILE A 132 -4.24 16.39 -25.71
CA ILE A 132 -5.22 17.33 -25.12
C ILE A 132 -5.21 18.64 -25.94
N PRO A 133 -6.37 19.15 -26.40
CA PRO A 133 -6.41 20.39 -27.17
C PRO A 133 -5.96 21.61 -26.33
N PRO A 134 -5.30 22.62 -26.96
CA PRO A 134 -4.67 23.74 -26.26
C PRO A 134 -5.60 24.63 -25.41
N ALA A 135 -6.93 24.47 -25.54
CA ALA A 135 -7.90 25.25 -24.81
C ALA A 135 -7.92 25.00 -23.29
N LEU A 136 -7.34 23.88 -22.83
CA LEU A 136 -7.23 23.55 -21.40
C LEU A 136 -5.91 24.00 -20.76
N LEU A 137 -4.97 24.52 -21.54
CA LEU A 137 -3.72 25.11 -21.04
C LEU A 137 -3.90 26.63 -20.91
N LYS A 138 -4.67 27.07 -19.91
CA LYS A 138 -4.65 28.47 -19.47
C LYS A 138 -4.07 28.54 -18.07
N ASN A 139 -2.94 29.24 -17.99
CA ASN A 139 -2.24 29.60 -16.77
C ASN A 139 -3.09 30.58 -15.96
N ASP A 140 -3.73 30.11 -14.90
CA ASP A 140 -4.30 30.97 -13.87
C ASP A 140 -3.33 31.03 -12.67
N ALA A 141 -2.16 31.62 -12.92
CA ALA A 141 -1.38 32.26 -11.88
C ALA A 141 -1.95 33.66 -11.68
N GLU A 142 -2.91 33.80 -10.77
CA GLU A 142 -3.08 34.93 -9.82
C GLU A 142 -4.55 35.11 -9.38
N LYS A 143 -4.73 35.08 -8.05
CA LYS A 143 -5.75 35.80 -7.26
C LYS A 143 -7.22 35.46 -7.52
N ASP A 144 -7.73 34.47 -6.81
CA ASP A 144 -9.01 34.64 -6.11
C ASP A 144 -9.00 33.83 -4.81
N GLY A 145 -9.25 34.51 -3.69
CA GLY A 145 -9.32 33.93 -2.35
C GLY A 145 -10.62 33.15 -2.14
N ARG A 146 -10.90 32.17 -3.00
CA ARG A 146 -12.01 31.24 -2.82
C ARG A 146 -11.55 30.07 -1.98
N GLN A 147 -12.18 29.94 -0.82
CA GLN A 147 -12.29 28.70 -0.06
C GLN A 147 -12.49 27.52 -1.01
N THR A 148 -11.40 26.83 -1.29
CA THR A 148 -11.33 25.54 -1.96
C THR A 148 -10.40 24.73 -1.06
N ASN A 149 -10.79 23.68 -0.34
CA ASN A 149 -12.05 23.03 -0.11
C ASN A 149 -11.90 22.41 1.27
N SER A 150 -12.70 22.81 2.26
CA SER A 150 -12.74 22.08 3.55
C SER A 150 -13.30 20.67 3.38
N LEU A 151 -14.10 20.44 2.32
CA LEU A 151 -14.64 19.13 1.97
C LEU A 151 -13.61 18.20 1.29
N ASP A 152 -12.73 18.71 0.42
CA ASP A 152 -11.65 17.89 -0.18
C ASP A 152 -10.54 17.60 0.83
N GLN A 153 -10.32 18.48 1.80
CA GLN A 153 -9.36 18.24 2.88
C GLN A 153 -9.88 17.24 3.92
N GLU A 154 -11.19 17.13 4.14
CA GLU A 154 -11.81 16.17 5.07
C GLU A 154 -12.06 14.78 4.45
N MET A 155 -12.40 14.69 3.16
CA MET A 155 -12.65 13.40 2.48
C MET A 155 -11.37 12.60 2.17
N ASP A 156 -10.21 13.24 2.25
CA ASP A 156 -8.92 12.71 1.79
C ASP A 156 -8.00 12.29 2.97
N GLN A 157 -8.31 12.73 4.19
CA GLN A 157 -7.56 12.37 5.41
C GLN A 157 -7.91 10.98 5.96
N ASN A 158 -9.00 10.35 5.50
CA ASN A 158 -9.54 9.12 6.08
C ASN A 158 -9.31 7.86 5.21
N GLN A 159 -8.44 7.95 4.20
CA GLN A 159 -8.22 6.87 3.23
C GLN A 159 -7.00 6.03 3.52
N LEU A 160 -6.06 6.51 4.36
CA LEU A 160 -4.91 5.71 4.77
C LEU A 160 -5.32 4.70 5.83
N GLN A 161 -5.01 3.44 5.57
CA GLN A 161 -5.26 2.31 6.47
C GLN A 161 -3.93 1.68 6.87
N SER A 162 -3.81 1.38 8.17
CA SER A 162 -2.70 0.61 8.73
C SER A 162 -2.94 -0.87 8.52
N ILE A 163 -1.96 -1.58 7.96
CA ILE A 163 -2.03 -3.05 7.87
C ILE A 163 -2.10 -3.67 9.27
N ASP A 164 -1.31 -3.17 10.21
CA ASP A 164 -1.31 -3.69 11.58
C ASP A 164 -2.67 -3.50 12.28
N ASP A 165 -3.31 -2.34 12.11
CA ASP A 165 -4.66 -2.11 12.64
C ASP A 165 -5.71 -3.03 12.03
N LEU A 166 -5.62 -3.31 10.72
CA LEU A 166 -6.59 -4.16 10.03
C LEU A 166 -6.44 -5.65 10.39
N ARG A 167 -5.28 -6.10 10.84
CA ARG A 167 -5.11 -7.49 11.31
C ARG A 167 -6.07 -7.77 12.46
N GLY A 168 -6.78 -8.89 12.36
CA GLY A 168 -7.79 -9.30 13.32
C GLY A 168 -9.20 -8.72 13.07
N TYR A 169 -9.38 -7.84 12.07
CA TYR A 169 -10.73 -7.43 11.64
C TYR A 169 -11.52 -8.64 11.17
N SER A 170 -12.82 -8.66 11.47
CA SER A 170 -13.72 -9.72 11.00
C SER A 170 -13.95 -9.58 9.49
N ILE A 171 -13.80 -10.69 8.78
CA ILE A 171 -14.03 -10.78 7.34
C ILE A 171 -15.46 -11.22 7.09
N HIS A 172 -16.23 -10.33 6.48
CA HIS A 172 -17.59 -10.58 6.05
C HIS A 172 -17.62 -10.84 4.55
N VAL A 173 -18.33 -11.88 4.16
CA VAL A 173 -18.60 -12.20 2.76
C VAL A 173 -20.11 -12.35 2.56
N GLN A 174 -20.54 -12.73 1.36
CA GLN A 174 -21.95 -13.04 1.16
C GLN A 174 -22.36 -14.17 2.11
N ASN A 175 -23.47 -13.95 2.83
CA ASN A 175 -24.03 -14.87 3.82
C ASN A 175 -23.33 -14.93 5.20
N GLY A 176 -22.40 -14.02 5.52
CA GLY A 176 -21.96 -13.79 6.91
C GLY A 176 -20.45 -13.61 7.11
N GLU A 177 -20.03 -13.67 8.37
CA GLU A 177 -18.61 -13.67 8.76
C GLU A 177 -17.98 -15.04 8.48
N VAL A 178 -16.78 -15.05 7.91
CA VAL A 178 -16.03 -16.29 7.58
C VAL A 178 -14.72 -16.44 8.32
N GLY A 179 -14.23 -15.40 8.98
CA GLY A 179 -12.91 -15.44 9.60
C GLY A 179 -12.38 -14.06 9.96
N LYS A 180 -11.06 -13.98 10.12
CA LYS A 180 -10.36 -12.73 10.44
C LYS A 180 -9.20 -12.44 9.49
N ALA A 181 -8.93 -11.15 9.26
CA ALA A 181 -7.75 -10.71 8.55
C ALA A 181 -6.49 -11.18 9.29
N LEU A 182 -5.65 -11.99 8.63
CA LEU A 182 -4.45 -12.56 9.22
C LEU A 182 -3.19 -11.81 8.77
N ASP A 183 -3.11 -11.50 7.48
CA ASP A 183 -2.03 -10.74 6.86
C ASP A 183 -2.42 -10.27 5.45
N PHE A 184 -1.49 -9.65 4.71
CA PHE A 184 -1.72 -9.13 3.37
C PHE A 184 -0.55 -9.49 2.44
N ILE A 185 -0.82 -9.59 1.14
CA ILE A 185 0.19 -9.86 0.10
C ILE A 185 0.29 -8.65 -0.82
N LEU A 186 1.50 -8.11 -0.95
CA LEU A 186 1.83 -6.96 -1.77
C LEU A 186 2.58 -7.39 -3.03
N ASN A 187 2.37 -6.67 -4.12
CA ASN A 187 3.24 -6.72 -5.29
C ASN A 187 4.35 -5.67 -5.15
N ASP A 188 5.61 -6.09 -5.12
CA ASP A 188 6.77 -5.22 -4.92
C ASP A 188 7.13 -4.35 -6.14
N GLU A 189 6.56 -4.63 -7.32
CA GLU A 189 6.83 -3.86 -8.54
C GLU A 189 6.03 -2.56 -8.58
N ASN A 190 4.78 -2.60 -8.09
CA ASN A 190 3.84 -1.47 -8.12
C ASN A 190 3.32 -1.08 -6.74
N TRP A 191 3.76 -1.78 -5.69
CA TRP A 191 3.38 -1.56 -4.31
C TRP A 191 1.87 -1.56 -4.07
N THR A 192 1.15 -2.44 -4.75
CA THR A 192 -0.29 -2.67 -4.49
C THR A 192 -0.49 -3.87 -3.58
N ILE A 193 -1.43 -3.76 -2.65
CA ILE A 193 -1.96 -4.91 -1.92
C ILE A 193 -2.85 -5.68 -2.90
N ASN A 194 -2.42 -6.87 -3.29
CA ASN A 194 -3.18 -7.71 -4.21
C ASN A 194 -4.11 -8.66 -3.45
N TYR A 195 -3.72 -9.10 -2.26
CA TYR A 195 -4.50 -10.09 -1.50
C TYR A 195 -4.55 -9.75 0.00
N ILE A 196 -5.66 -10.11 0.62
CA ILE A 196 -5.82 -10.25 2.06
C ILE A 196 -5.81 -11.75 2.40
N ILE A 197 -5.03 -12.15 3.39
CA ILE A 197 -4.98 -13.52 3.90
C ILE A 197 -5.97 -13.61 5.06
N VAL A 198 -6.89 -14.56 4.99
CA VAL A 198 -7.98 -14.74 5.96
C VAL A 198 -7.77 -16.01 6.75
N ASP A 199 -7.73 -15.89 8.08
CA ASP A 199 -7.90 -17.05 8.96
C ASP A 199 -9.38 -17.43 9.01
N VAL A 200 -9.73 -18.44 8.21
CA VAL A 200 -11.08 -19.02 8.10
C VAL A 200 -11.34 -20.13 9.13
N GLY A 201 -10.30 -20.56 9.85
CA GLY A 201 -10.28 -21.83 10.55
C GLY A 201 -10.75 -21.76 11.99
N GLY A 202 -10.55 -20.63 12.68
CA GLY A 202 -10.83 -20.54 14.12
C GLY A 202 -10.35 -21.79 14.89
N LEU A 203 -11.27 -22.52 15.50
CA LEU A 203 -11.02 -23.75 16.29
C LEU A 203 -10.78 -25.04 15.45
N PHE A 204 -10.97 -25.02 14.14
CA PHE A 204 -10.93 -26.23 13.28
C PHE A 204 -9.65 -26.40 12.46
N SER A 205 -8.61 -25.59 12.71
CA SER A 205 -7.26 -25.76 12.13
C SER A 205 -7.24 -25.86 10.59
N ARG A 206 -8.13 -25.13 9.92
CA ARG A 206 -8.05 -24.97 8.46
C ARG A 206 -6.92 -24.01 8.11
N GLU A 207 -6.26 -24.24 6.98
CA GLU A 207 -5.26 -23.32 6.44
C GLU A 207 -5.88 -21.96 6.11
N PRO A 208 -5.14 -20.86 6.28
CA PRO A 208 -5.58 -19.52 5.86
C PRO A 208 -5.86 -19.47 4.37
N VAL A 209 -6.73 -18.55 3.93
CA VAL A 209 -7.15 -18.42 2.54
C VAL A 209 -6.86 -17.01 2.03
N PRO A 210 -6.13 -16.83 0.91
CA PRO A 210 -6.00 -15.52 0.28
C PRO A 210 -7.28 -15.17 -0.47
N LEU A 211 -7.73 -13.92 -0.35
CA LEU A 211 -8.81 -13.32 -1.14
C LEU A 211 -8.28 -12.08 -1.83
N ALA A 212 -8.68 -11.84 -3.08
CA ALA A 212 -8.20 -10.68 -3.82
C ALA A 212 -8.72 -9.39 -3.17
N ALA A 213 -7.83 -8.42 -2.96
CA ALA A 213 -8.16 -7.13 -2.35
C ALA A 213 -9.13 -6.32 -3.23
N GLU A 214 -9.11 -6.52 -4.55
CA GLU A 214 -10.04 -5.88 -5.48
C GLU A 214 -11.51 -6.31 -5.28
N TRP A 215 -11.76 -7.42 -4.57
CA TRP A 215 -13.12 -7.86 -4.22
C TRP A 215 -13.64 -7.22 -2.93
N ILE A 216 -12.81 -6.48 -2.19
CA ILE A 216 -13.22 -5.74 -1.01
C ILE A 216 -14.17 -4.62 -1.41
N THR A 217 -15.35 -4.57 -0.80
CA THR A 217 -16.37 -3.54 -1.06
C THR A 217 -16.47 -2.51 0.04
N ASP A 218 -16.03 -2.84 1.26
CA ASP A 218 -16.10 -1.93 2.41
C ASP A 218 -15.03 -2.29 3.46
N ILE A 219 -14.48 -1.26 4.10
CA ILE A 219 -13.61 -1.37 5.28
C ILE A 219 -14.20 -0.46 6.35
N SER A 220 -14.85 -1.04 7.36
CA SER A 220 -15.41 -0.29 8.49
C SER A 220 -14.42 -0.29 9.65
N THR A 221 -13.71 0.83 9.84
CA THR A 221 -12.81 1.03 10.98
C THR A 221 -13.55 1.03 12.31
N PHE A 222 -14.80 1.50 12.33
CA PHE A 222 -15.64 1.55 13.53
C PHE A 222 -16.09 0.15 13.96
N ASP A 223 -16.62 -0.64 13.01
CA ASP A 223 -17.11 -1.99 13.30
C ASP A 223 -15.99 -3.03 13.33
N LYS A 224 -14.77 -2.67 12.91
CA LYS A 224 -13.62 -3.58 12.78
C LYS A 224 -13.91 -4.73 11.83
N THR A 225 -14.50 -4.39 10.67
CA THR A 225 -14.90 -5.36 9.63
C THR A 225 -14.32 -5.00 8.26
N ILE A 226 -14.07 -6.02 7.45
CA ILE A 226 -13.77 -5.90 6.02
C ILE A 226 -14.81 -6.75 5.28
N THR A 227 -15.54 -6.14 4.34
CA THR A 227 -16.55 -6.84 3.53
C THR A 227 -15.99 -7.15 2.15
N ILE A 228 -16.09 -8.42 1.73
CA ILE A 228 -15.57 -8.93 0.47
C ILE A 228 -16.70 -9.58 -0.33
N ASN A 229 -16.83 -9.24 -1.60
CA ASN A 229 -17.90 -9.72 -2.47
C ASN A 229 -17.61 -11.12 -3.03
N VAL A 230 -17.65 -12.13 -2.17
CA VAL A 230 -17.52 -13.56 -2.52
C VAL A 230 -18.57 -14.40 -1.78
N GLU A 231 -18.92 -15.57 -2.31
CA GLU A 231 -19.82 -16.51 -1.63
C GLU A 231 -19.07 -17.30 -0.54
N SER A 232 -19.68 -17.45 0.65
CA SER A 232 -19.05 -18.14 1.78
C SER A 232 -18.63 -19.58 1.49
N ASN A 233 -19.44 -20.33 0.74
CA ASN A 233 -19.11 -21.70 0.35
C ASN A 233 -17.88 -21.81 -0.56
N LEU A 234 -17.56 -20.76 -1.34
CA LEU A 234 -16.33 -20.70 -2.12
C LEU A 234 -15.12 -20.47 -1.22
N VAL A 235 -15.25 -19.65 -0.17
CA VAL A 235 -14.19 -19.48 0.85
C VAL A 235 -13.92 -20.78 1.59
N GLU A 236 -14.98 -21.50 1.98
CA GLU A 236 -14.87 -22.80 2.66
C GLU A 236 -14.28 -23.92 1.79
N SER A 237 -14.34 -23.79 0.47
CA SER A 237 -13.81 -24.78 -0.48
C SER A 237 -12.54 -24.31 -1.20
N ALA A 238 -11.98 -23.17 -0.79
CA ALA A 238 -10.79 -22.57 -1.40
C ALA A 238 -9.59 -23.54 -1.44
N PRO A 239 -8.72 -23.41 -2.46
CA PRO A 239 -7.48 -24.17 -2.53
C PRO A 239 -6.61 -23.94 -1.29
N ASN A 240 -5.75 -24.91 -0.99
CA ASN A 240 -4.82 -24.84 0.13
C ASN A 240 -3.81 -23.71 -0.08
N PHE A 241 -3.42 -23.06 1.01
CA PHE A 241 -2.45 -21.97 0.99
C PHE A 241 -1.56 -22.07 2.21
N GLU A 242 -0.26 -22.13 1.96
CA GLU A 242 0.75 -22.20 3.00
C GLU A 242 1.34 -20.81 3.27
N MET A 243 1.18 -20.35 4.51
CA MET A 243 1.80 -19.09 4.97
C MET A 243 3.33 -19.15 4.83
N TYR A 244 3.94 -18.00 4.57
CA TYR A 244 5.38 -17.83 4.39
C TYR A 244 6.03 -18.61 3.23
N GLN A 245 5.24 -19.14 2.30
CA GLN A 245 5.71 -19.58 0.99
C GLN A 245 5.45 -18.52 -0.09
N ASP A 246 6.19 -18.62 -1.19
CA ASP A 246 6.00 -17.77 -2.36
C ASP A 246 4.60 -17.96 -2.93
N PHE A 247 3.87 -16.86 -3.11
CA PHE A 247 2.57 -16.88 -3.77
C PHE A 247 2.78 -16.64 -5.27
N THR A 248 2.69 -17.71 -6.06
CA THR A 248 3.11 -17.74 -7.47
C THR A 248 1.96 -17.43 -8.42
N ARG A 249 2.28 -17.21 -9.70
CA ARG A 249 1.27 -17.03 -10.75
C ARG A 249 0.35 -18.25 -10.91
N ASP A 250 0.85 -19.44 -10.64
CA ASP A 250 0.05 -20.67 -10.70
C ASP A 250 -0.97 -20.69 -9.54
N ASP A 251 -0.54 -20.30 -8.33
CA ASP A 251 -1.43 -20.16 -7.17
C ASP A 251 -2.50 -19.08 -7.43
N GLU A 252 -2.12 -17.93 -7.99
CA GLU A 252 -3.07 -16.89 -8.40
C GLU A 252 -4.07 -17.44 -9.43
N THR A 253 -3.60 -18.23 -10.41
CA THR A 253 -4.47 -18.80 -11.45
C THR A 253 -5.47 -19.80 -10.88
N GLU A 254 -5.03 -20.69 -9.99
CA GLU A 254 -5.91 -21.63 -9.29
C GLU A 254 -6.94 -20.89 -8.42
N LEU A 255 -6.49 -19.88 -7.68
CA LEU A 255 -7.37 -19.05 -6.85
C LEU A 255 -8.48 -18.39 -7.68
N TYR A 256 -8.12 -17.67 -8.74
CA TYR A 256 -9.09 -16.96 -9.56
C TYR A 256 -10.05 -17.93 -10.28
N ALA A 257 -9.54 -19.07 -10.76
CA ALA A 257 -10.38 -20.11 -11.36
C ALA A 257 -11.40 -20.68 -10.34
N HIS A 258 -10.98 -20.91 -9.10
CA HIS A 258 -11.86 -21.39 -8.03
C HIS A 258 -13.00 -20.40 -7.72
N TYR A 259 -12.70 -19.10 -7.64
CA TYR A 259 -13.71 -18.07 -7.39
C TYR A 259 -14.51 -17.67 -8.65
N GLY A 260 -14.21 -18.26 -9.81
CA GLY A 260 -14.87 -17.94 -11.08
C GLY A 260 -14.60 -16.51 -11.56
N GLN A 261 -13.46 -15.94 -11.17
CA GLN A 261 -13.05 -14.57 -11.48
C GLN A 261 -11.98 -14.57 -12.57
N LYS A 262 -11.88 -13.47 -13.32
CA LYS A 262 -10.82 -13.27 -14.32
C LYS A 262 -9.60 -12.66 -13.63
N GLY A 263 -8.41 -13.21 -13.88
CA GLY A 263 -7.17 -12.68 -13.32
C GLY A 263 -6.85 -11.28 -13.83
N TYR A 264 -6.43 -10.37 -12.95
CA TYR A 264 -6.06 -8.98 -13.31
C TYR A 264 -4.91 -8.89 -14.34
N TRP A 265 -4.14 -9.97 -14.50
CA TRP A 265 -3.04 -10.05 -15.45
C TRP A 265 -3.49 -10.29 -16.90
N GLU A 266 -4.72 -10.76 -17.11
CA GLU A 266 -5.22 -11.04 -18.46
C GLU A 266 -5.55 -9.76 -19.24
N ASP A 267 -5.87 -8.66 -18.56
CA ASP A 267 -6.18 -7.37 -19.19
C ASP A 267 -4.93 -6.60 -19.64
N ARG A 268 -3.72 -7.15 -19.39
CA ARG A 268 -2.44 -6.59 -19.81
C ARG A 268 -1.82 -7.27 -21.04
N SER A 269 -2.58 -8.12 -21.74
CA SER A 269 -2.14 -8.89 -22.92
C SER A 269 -2.53 -8.29 -24.27
#